data_AF-A0A924VYH6-F1
#
_entry.id   AF-A0A924VYH6-F1
#
_cell.length_a   1.000
_cell.length_b   1.000
_cell.length_c   1.000
_cell.angle_alpha   90.00
_cell.angle_beta   90.00
_cell.angle_gamma   90.00
#
_symmetry.space_group_name_H-M   'P 1'
#
loop_
_entity.id
_entity.type
_entity.pdbx_description
1 polymer ?
#
loop_
_entity_poly.entity_id
_entity_poly.type
_entity_poly.pdbx_seq_one_letter_code
_entity_poly.pdbx_strand_id
1 'polypeptide(L)'
;MARIAPITPPPELHVRAPQLDAEQGPAAKAAERRFAEHLAALQGKVMPNDVHVQLDAEAGRFIATLTDANTEETLRRYPSESQLAYSRAVMAYMRALTGGKT
;
A
#
# COMPACT_ATOMS: atom_id res chain seq x y z
N MET A 1 -21.33 -41.46 -31.42
CA MET A 1 -22.06 -40.77 -30.33
C MET A 1 -21.50 -41.27 -29.00
N ALA A 2 -20.60 -40.53 -28.36
CA ALA A 2 -19.97 -40.94 -27.10
C ALA A 2 -20.73 -40.31 -25.92
N ARG A 3 -21.25 -41.15 -25.03
CA ARG A 3 -21.91 -40.75 -23.78
C ARG A 3 -20.84 -40.32 -22.78
N ILE A 4 -20.87 -39.05 -22.36
CA ILE A 4 -20.04 -38.53 -21.27
C ILE A 4 -20.75 -38.91 -19.97
N ALA A 5 -20.11 -39.72 -19.14
CA ALA A 5 -20.61 -40.07 -17.82
C ALA A 5 -20.54 -38.84 -16.89
N PRO A 6 -21.50 -38.65 -15.96
CA PRO A 6 -21.42 -37.58 -14.98
C PRO A 6 -20.26 -37.82 -14.03
N ILE A 7 -19.47 -36.76 -13.79
CA ILE A 7 -18.33 -36.74 -12.89
C ILE A 7 -18.89 -36.76 -11.46
N THR A 8 -18.63 -37.84 -10.72
CA THR A 8 -18.96 -37.90 -9.29
C THR A 8 -18.07 -36.89 -8.55
N PRO A 9 -18.61 -35.94 -7.76
CA PRO A 9 -17.77 -35.05 -6.96
C PRO A 9 -17.03 -35.85 -5.89
N PRO A 10 -15.78 -35.48 -5.54
CA PRO A 10 -15.02 -36.13 -4.48
C PRO A 10 -15.74 -35.94 -3.14
N PRO A 11 -15.59 -36.89 -2.19
CA PRO A 11 -16.20 -36.77 -0.88
C PRO A 11 -15.66 -35.50 -0.18
N GLU A 12 -16.56 -34.64 0.26
CA GLU A 12 -16.23 -33.46 1.05
C GLU A 12 -15.55 -33.91 2.34
N LEU A 13 -14.22 -33.70 2.41
CA LEU A 13 -13.44 -33.75 3.63
C LEU A 13 -14.01 -32.68 4.57
N HIS A 14 -14.93 -33.11 5.42
CA HIS A 14 -15.41 -32.32 6.55
C HIS A 14 -14.24 -32.18 7.54
N VAL A 15 -13.36 -31.22 7.27
CA VAL A 15 -12.38 -30.76 8.24
C VAL A 15 -13.17 -30.01 9.31
N ARG A 16 -13.67 -30.75 10.29
CA ARG A 16 -14.11 -30.15 11.54
C ARG A 16 -12.85 -29.60 12.19
N ALA A 17 -12.57 -28.31 11.96
CA ALA A 17 -11.59 -27.60 12.75
C ALA A 17 -11.96 -27.87 14.21
N PRO A 18 -11.04 -28.38 15.06
CA PRO A 18 -11.34 -28.45 16.47
C PRO A 18 -11.62 -27.02 16.89
N GLN A 19 -12.89 -26.75 17.24
CA GLN A 19 -13.26 -25.57 18.00
C GLN A 19 -12.61 -25.80 19.36
N LEU A 20 -11.32 -25.46 19.44
CA LEU A 20 -10.66 -25.26 20.71
C LEU A 20 -11.35 -24.03 21.27
N ASP A 21 -12.33 -24.27 22.14
CA ASP A 21 -12.73 -23.31 23.16
C ASP A 21 -11.44 -22.93 23.85
N ALA A 22 -10.85 -21.82 23.41
CA ALA A 22 -9.65 -21.26 23.96
C ALA A 22 -10.03 -20.68 25.31
N GLU A 23 -10.28 -21.57 26.29
CA GLU A 23 -10.22 -21.20 27.68
C GLU A 23 -8.92 -20.43 27.87
N GLN A 24 -9.01 -19.30 28.58
CA GLN A 24 -7.95 -18.34 28.87
C GLN A 24 -6.86 -18.97 29.74
N GLY A 25 -6.26 -20.05 29.26
CA GLY A 25 -5.21 -20.78 29.92
C GLY A 25 -3.92 -19.96 29.95
N PRO A 26 -2.93 -20.40 30.75
CA PRO A 26 -1.65 -19.72 30.87
C PRO A 26 -0.96 -19.47 29.51
N ALA A 27 -1.15 -20.38 28.55
CA ALA A 27 -0.63 -20.26 27.19
C ALA A 27 -1.30 -19.14 26.37
N ALA A 28 -2.62 -18.95 26.51
CA ALA A 28 -3.35 -17.87 25.85
C ALA A 28 -2.89 -16.49 26.38
N LYS A 29 -2.75 -16.35 27.70
CA LYS A 29 -2.23 -15.14 28.34
C LYS A 29 -0.78 -14.84 27.95
N ALA A 30 0.04 -15.88 27.78
CA ALA A 30 1.42 -15.73 27.30
C ALA A 30 1.47 -15.29 25.83
N ALA A 31 0.58 -15.82 24.98
CA ALA A 31 0.45 -15.39 23.58
C ALA A 31 -0.01 -13.94 23.48
N GLU A 32 -1.02 -13.53 24.26
CA GLU A 32 -1.50 -12.14 24.33
C GLU A 32 -0.38 -11.18 24.76
N ARG A 33 0.41 -11.54 25.77
CA ARG A 33 1.57 -10.74 26.20
C ARG A 33 2.59 -10.57 25.09
N ARG A 34 2.95 -11.64 24.38
CA ARG A 34 3.89 -11.58 23.25
C ARG A 34 3.33 -10.73 22.10
N PHE A 35 2.04 -10.84 21.82
CA PHE A 35 1.38 -9.99 20.82
C PHE A 35 1.38 -8.51 21.24
N ALA A 36 1.08 -8.21 22.49
CA ALA A 36 1.11 -6.85 23.03
C ALA A 36 2.53 -6.26 23.00
N GLU A 37 3.55 -7.03 23.37
CA GLU A 37 4.96 -6.64 23.27
C GLU A 37 5.38 -6.37 21.82
N HIS A 38 4.95 -7.22 20.89
CA HIS A 38 5.22 -7.04 19.47
C HIS A 38 4.51 -5.81 18.89
N LEU A 39 3.24 -5.58 19.26
CA LEU A 39 2.49 -4.40 18.84
C LEU A 39 3.08 -3.11 19.44
N ALA A 40 3.51 -3.14 20.71
CA ALA A 40 4.20 -2.02 21.34
C ALA A 40 5.55 -1.72 20.64
N ALA A 41 6.29 -2.75 20.22
CA ALA A 41 7.52 -2.60 19.45
C ALA A 41 7.29 -2.04 18.03
N LEU A 42 6.11 -2.24 17.45
CA LEU A 42 5.71 -1.69 16.16
C LEU A 42 5.19 -0.25 16.27
N GLN A 43 4.49 0.10 17.35
CA GLN A 43 3.94 1.44 17.56
C GLN A 43 5.02 2.55 17.52
N GLY A 44 6.26 2.25 17.92
CA GLY A 44 7.38 3.19 17.83
C GLY A 44 8.12 3.22 16.49
N LYS A 45 7.83 2.29 15.57
CA LYS A 45 8.55 2.15 14.28
C LYS A 45 7.76 2.65 13.08
N VAL A 46 6.45 2.87 13.23
CA VAL A 46 5.59 3.40 12.17
C VAL A 46 5.44 4.91 12.38
N MET A 47 6.55 5.65 12.32
CA MET A 47 6.46 7.08 12.06
C MET A 47 6.23 7.24 10.55
N PRO A 48 5.13 7.88 10.11
CA PRO A 48 4.94 8.13 8.69
C PRO A 48 6.05 9.07 8.22
N ASN A 49 6.80 8.66 7.20
CA ASN A 49 7.75 9.54 6.54
C ASN A 49 7.02 10.77 6.03
N ASP A 50 7.61 11.96 6.22
CA ASP A 50 7.00 13.20 5.76
C ASP A 50 7.28 13.37 4.25
N VAL A 51 6.22 13.62 3.47
CA VAL A 51 6.31 13.77 2.01
C VAL A 51 5.85 15.16 1.62
N HIS A 52 6.79 15.97 1.16
CA HIS A 52 6.52 17.31 0.63
C HIS A 52 6.64 17.32 -0.88
N VAL A 53 5.61 17.80 -1.58
CA VAL A 53 5.65 18.02 -3.03
C VAL A 53 5.64 19.51 -3.31
N GLN A 54 6.64 19.99 -4.05
CA GLN A 54 6.79 21.41 -4.39
C GLN A 54 7.00 21.58 -5.90
N LEU A 55 6.60 22.74 -6.43
CA LEU A 55 6.92 23.14 -7.79
C LEU A 55 8.27 23.86 -7.80
N ASP A 56 9.23 23.31 -8.54
CA ASP A 56 10.46 24.00 -8.90
C ASP A 56 10.15 24.97 -10.04
N ALA A 57 10.09 26.26 -9.72
CA ALA A 57 9.74 27.31 -10.67
C ALA A 57 10.82 27.53 -11.74
N GLU A 58 12.09 27.25 -11.44
CA GLU A 58 13.19 27.42 -12.38
C GLU A 58 13.17 26.32 -13.46
N ALA A 59 12.98 25.07 -13.03
CA ALA A 59 12.95 23.92 -13.94
C ALA A 59 11.54 23.56 -14.45
N GLY A 60 10.50 24.24 -13.96
CA GLY A 60 9.10 24.00 -14.33
C GLY A 60 8.63 22.57 -14.06
N ARG A 61 9.12 21.96 -12.96
CA ARG A 61 8.85 20.56 -12.61
C ARG A 61 8.46 20.40 -11.14
N PHE A 62 7.67 19.39 -10.83
CA PHE A 62 7.43 19.01 -9.44
C PHE A 62 8.64 18.32 -8.84
N ILE A 63 8.79 18.40 -7.53
CA ILE A 63 9.84 17.73 -6.76
C ILE A 63 9.16 17.13 -5.54
N ALA A 64 9.41 15.85 -5.29
CA ALA A 64 9.01 15.18 -4.08
C ALA A 64 10.21 15.09 -3.13
N THR A 65 10.04 15.55 -1.90
CA THR A 65 11.01 15.42 -0.82
C THR A 65 10.42 14.45 0.19
N LEU A 66 11.11 13.35 0.43
CA LEU A 66 10.76 12.35 1.44
C LEU A 66 11.72 12.51 2.61
N THR A 67 11.22 12.84 3.79
CA THR A 67 12.02 12.90 5.02
C THR A 67 11.70 11.69 5.88
N ASP A 68 12.72 10.87 6.15
CA ASP A 68 12.59 9.76 7.10
C ASP A 68 12.48 10.33 8.52
N ALA A 69 11.41 9.97 9.21
CA ALA A 69 11.10 10.51 10.52
C ALA A 69 12.01 9.96 11.64
N ASN A 70 12.73 8.86 11.40
CA ASN A 70 13.61 8.23 12.37
C ASN A 70 15.07 8.63 12.20
N THR A 71 15.52 8.82 10.95
CA THR A 71 16.92 9.17 10.65
C THR A 71 17.10 10.65 10.32
N GLU A 72 16.02 11.41 10.15
CA GLU A 72 16.00 12.77 9.62
C GLU A 72 16.62 12.88 8.20
N GLU A 73 16.87 11.75 7.54
CA GLU A 73 17.44 11.71 6.21
C GLU A 73 16.42 12.22 5.20
N THR A 74 16.84 13.18 4.38
CA THR A 74 15.99 13.81 3.37
C THR A 74 16.38 13.32 1.98
N LEU A 75 15.48 12.58 1.34
CA LEU A 75 15.63 12.09 -0.04
C LEU A 75 14.81 12.95 -1.00
N ARG A 76 15.50 13.65 -1.91
CA ARG A 76 14.87 14.44 -2.97
C ARG A 76 14.72 13.60 -4.24
N ARG A 77 13.49 13.43 -4.69
CA ARG A 77 13.15 12.69 -5.92
C ARG A 77 12.55 13.63 -6.96
N TYR A 78 13.19 13.66 -8.12
CA TYR A 78 12.64 14.31 -9.31
C TYR A 78 11.70 13.34 -10.05
N PRO A 79 10.58 13.83 -10.61
CA PRO A 79 9.68 13.02 -11.41
C PRO A 79 10.41 12.48 -12.65
N SER A 80 10.02 11.28 -13.08
CA SER A 80 10.58 10.67 -14.27
C SER A 80 10.17 11.46 -15.54
N GLU A 81 10.93 11.32 -16.62
CA GLU A 81 10.61 11.97 -17.89
C GLU A 81 9.20 11.60 -18.39
N SER A 82 8.77 10.35 -18.19
CA SER A 82 7.42 9.89 -18.52
C SER A 82 6.34 10.61 -17.71
N GLN A 83 6.57 10.87 -16.43
CA GLN A 83 5.63 11.61 -15.57
C GLN A 83 5.54 13.08 -16.00
N LEU A 84 6.67 13.69 -16.39
CA LEU A 84 6.69 15.04 -16.94
C LEU A 84 5.99 15.13 -18.30
N ALA A 85 6.20 14.15 -19.19
CA ALA A 85 5.51 14.08 -20.47
C ALA A 85 3.99 13.95 -20.26
N TYR A 86 3.57 13.09 -19.32
CA TYR A 86 2.17 12.92 -18.96
C TYR A 86 1.55 14.22 -18.42
N SER A 87 2.19 14.88 -17.46
CA SER A 87 1.66 16.13 -16.89
C SER A 87 1.54 17.24 -17.95
N ARG A 88 2.52 17.36 -18.85
CA ARG A 88 2.48 18.29 -19.99
C ARG A 88 1.33 17.98 -20.95
N ALA A 89 1.12 16.70 -21.27
CA ALA A 89 0.02 16.28 -22.15
C ALA A 89 -1.35 16.59 -21.53
N VAL A 90 -1.54 16.31 -20.24
CA VAL A 90 -2.78 16.64 -19.51
C VAL A 90 -3.04 18.15 -19.53
N MET A 91 -2.03 18.97 -19.24
CA MET A 91 -2.20 20.43 -19.28
C MET A 91 -2.51 20.94 -20.69
N ALA A 92 -1.86 20.42 -21.72
CA ALA A 92 -2.13 20.78 -23.11
C ALA A 92 -3.58 20.42 -23.51
N TYR A 93 -4.04 19.23 -23.11
CA TYR A 93 -5.41 18.78 -23.34
C TYR A 93 -6.43 19.67 -22.62
N MET A 94 -6.23 19.95 -21.34
CA MET A 94 -7.12 20.85 -20.58
C MET A 94 -7.18 22.25 -21.20
N ARG A 95 -6.03 22.79 -21.63
CA ARG A 95 -5.98 24.08 -22.33
C ARG A 95 -6.75 24.06 -23.65
N ALA A 96 -6.64 22.96 -24.41
CA ALA A 96 -7.40 22.79 -25.65
C ALA A 96 -8.92 22.73 -25.38
N LEU A 97 -9.35 22.02 -24.33
CA LEU A 97 -10.75 21.94 -23.93
C LEU A 97 -11.34 23.28 -23.47
N THR A 98 -10.58 24.08 -22.73
CA THR A 98 -11.04 25.40 -22.27
C THR A 98 -11.07 26.45 -23.38
N GLY A 99 -10.77 26.06 -24.62
CA GLY A 99 -10.71 26.96 -25.77
C GLY A 99 -9.51 27.88 -25.63
N GLY A 100 -8.33 27.41 -26.02
CA GLY A 100 -7.10 28.20 -26.07
C GLY A 100 -7.25 29.46 -26.92
N LYS A 101 -7.79 30.52 -26.32
CA LYS A 101 -7.72 31.90 -26.81
C LYS A 101 -6.52 32.54 -26.13
N THR A 102 -5.38 32.43 -26.80
CA THR A 102 -4.34 33.47 -26.77
C THR A 102 -4.60 34.40 -27.95
#